data_AF-A0A2B6S2K8-F1
#
_entry.id   AF-A0A2B6S2K8-F1
#
_cell.length_a   1.000
_cell.length_b   1.000
_cell.length_c   1.000
_cell.angle_alpha   90.00
_cell.angle_beta   90.00
_cell.angle_gamma   90.00
#
_symmetry.space_group_name_H-M   'P 1'
#
loop_
_entity.id
_entity.type
_entity.pdbx_description
1 polymer ?
#
loop_
_entity_poly.entity_id
_entity_poly.type
_entity_poly.pdbx_seq_one_letter_code
_entity_poly.pdbx_strand_id
1 'polypeptide(L)'
;MEKVNLLELTKDITERHKNFVVSNVNNHCLRIAVFTGEYDWHFHSNSDELFMVLEGELLIDFQDKDTAVLKPNDSILIPAGTIHRTRALQRTVNLCFENLDADTVIVENV
;
A
#
# COMPACT_ATOMS: atom_id res chain seq x y z
N MET A 1 6.94 -13.23 20.99
CA MET A 1 6.68 -11.82 20.61
C MET A 1 8.00 -11.24 20.18
N GLU A 2 8.13 -10.85 18.93
CA GLU A 2 9.33 -10.20 18.41
C GLU A 2 8.99 -8.76 18.03
N LYS A 3 9.83 -7.82 18.48
CA LYS A 3 9.69 -6.42 18.12
C LYS A 3 10.32 -6.23 16.74
N VAL A 4 9.57 -5.67 15.81
CA VAL A 4 10.06 -5.31 14.47
C VAL A 4 10.19 -3.79 14.38
N ASN A 5 11.33 -3.30 13.87
CA ASN A 5 11.45 -1.93 13.41
C ASN A 5 11.29 -1.92 11.89
N LEU A 6 10.25 -1.26 11.41
CA LEU A 6 9.80 -1.31 10.01
C LEU A 6 10.77 -0.61 9.04
N LEU A 7 11.43 0.46 9.48
CA LEU A 7 12.44 1.15 8.68
C LEU A 7 13.74 0.33 8.63
N GLU A 8 14.16 -0.25 9.76
CA GLU A 8 15.32 -1.14 9.78
C GLU A 8 15.10 -2.40 8.91
N LEU A 9 13.87 -2.92 8.87
CA LEU A 9 13.49 -4.06 8.04
C LEU A 9 13.61 -3.79 6.53
N THR A 10 13.52 -2.51 6.13
CA THR A 10 13.46 -2.11 4.72
C THR A 10 14.68 -1.34 4.22
N LYS A 11 15.61 -0.97 5.10
CA LYS A 11 16.76 -0.11 4.77
C LYS A 11 17.66 -0.66 3.66
N ASP A 12 17.83 -1.98 3.61
CA ASP A 12 18.74 -2.66 2.68
C ASP A 12 18.02 -3.14 1.39
N ILE A 13 16.71 -2.89 1.29
CA ILE A 13 15.92 -3.21 0.10
C ILE A 13 16.19 -2.16 -0.97
N THR A 14 16.70 -2.63 -2.11
CA THR A 14 17.06 -1.80 -3.27
C THR A 14 16.23 -2.13 -4.51
N GLU A 15 15.47 -3.22 -4.46
CA GLU A 15 14.49 -3.58 -5.48
C GLU A 15 13.43 -2.48 -5.62
N ARG A 16 13.02 -2.18 -6.86
CA ARG A 16 12.00 -1.15 -7.12
C ARG A 16 10.62 -1.47 -6.55
N HIS A 17 10.33 -2.75 -6.36
CA HIS A 17 9.08 -3.19 -5.77
C HIS A 17 9.33 -4.45 -4.94
N LYS A 18 9.06 -4.34 -3.64
CA LYS A 18 9.07 -5.47 -2.70
C LYS A 18 7.95 -5.28 -1.71
N ASN A 19 6.97 -6.18 -1.76
CA ASN A 19 5.78 -6.18 -0.89
C ASN A 19 5.71 -7.53 -0.17
N PHE A 20 5.62 -7.51 1.16
CA PHE A 20 5.52 -8.72 1.97
C PHE A 20 4.80 -8.47 3.29
N VAL A 21 4.24 -9.54 3.87
CA VAL A 21 3.58 -9.53 5.16
C VAL A 21 4.62 -9.40 6.28
N VAL A 22 4.46 -8.41 7.15
CA VAL A 22 5.26 -8.24 8.37
C VAL A 22 4.63 -9.00 9.54
N SER A 23 3.31 -8.98 9.66
CA SER A 23 2.58 -9.63 10.75
C SER A 23 1.13 -9.90 10.38
N ASN A 24 0.59 -11.01 10.89
CA ASN A 24 -0.84 -11.32 10.81
C ASN A 24 -1.53 -10.90 12.11
N VAL A 25 -2.71 -10.28 12.00
CA VAL A 25 -3.54 -9.85 13.11
C VAL A 25 -4.95 -10.40 12.88
N ASN A 26 -5.26 -11.52 13.54
CA ASN A 26 -6.49 -12.29 13.29
C ASN A 26 -6.61 -12.62 11.79
N ASN A 27 -7.66 -12.14 11.13
CA ASN A 27 -7.94 -12.34 9.70
C ASN A 27 -7.39 -11.21 8.81
N HIS A 28 -6.48 -10.39 9.32
CA HIS A 28 -5.87 -9.29 8.59
C HIS A 28 -4.35 -9.44 8.59
N CYS A 29 -3.68 -8.71 7.71
CA CYS A 29 -2.24 -8.59 7.74
C CYS A 29 -1.78 -7.14 7.67
N LEU A 30 -0.65 -6.88 8.34
CA LEU A 30 0.17 -5.72 8.09
C LEU A 30 1.23 -6.10 7.07
N ARG A 31 1.14 -5.49 5.88
CA ARG A 31 2.15 -5.55 4.84
C ARG A 31 3.03 -4.32 4.87
N ILE A 32 4.24 -4.48 4.33
CA ILE A 32 5.13 -3.35 4.03
C ILE A 32 5.56 -3.45 2.57
N ALA A 33 5.54 -2.31 1.89
CA ALA A 33 5.97 -2.18 0.51
C ALA A 33 7.11 -1.15 0.41
N VAL A 34 8.23 -1.58 -0.17
CA VAL A 34 9.24 -0.68 -0.73
C VAL A 34 8.93 -0.55 -2.21
N PHE A 35 8.65 0.67 -2.67
CA PHE A 35 8.04 0.88 -3.97
C PHE A 35 8.59 2.11 -4.71
N THR A 36 8.74 1.99 -6.03
CA THR A 36 9.04 3.08 -6.98
C THR A 36 8.50 2.72 -8.36
N GLY A 37 7.59 3.53 -8.88
CA GLY A 37 6.91 3.30 -10.15
C GLY A 37 5.39 3.42 -9.99
N GLU A 38 4.67 2.63 -10.76
CA GLU A 38 3.20 2.62 -10.79
C GLU A 38 2.72 1.19 -10.65
N TYR A 39 1.66 1.00 -9.86
CA TYR A 39 0.94 -0.27 -9.80
C TYR A 39 -0.23 -0.23 -10.79
N ASP A 40 -0.82 -1.38 -11.07
CA ASP A 40 -1.99 -1.44 -11.94
C ASP A 40 -3.20 -0.83 -11.23
N TRP A 41 -4.13 -0.30 -12.01
CA TRP A 41 -5.44 0.09 -11.49
C TRP A 41 -6.17 -1.14 -10.98
N HIS A 42 -6.71 -1.05 -9.76
CA HIS A 42 -7.38 -2.17 -9.13
C HIS A 42 -8.39 -1.72 -8.07
N PHE A 43 -9.16 -2.67 -7.59
CA PHE A 43 -9.94 -2.54 -6.36
C PHE A 43 -10.01 -3.90 -5.64
N HIS A 44 -10.37 -3.83 -4.36
CA HIS A 44 -10.72 -4.99 -3.54
C HIS A 44 -12.24 -4.99 -3.34
N SER A 45 -12.93 -6.06 -3.72
CA SER A 45 -14.40 -6.12 -3.62
C SER A 45 -14.87 -6.43 -2.20
N ASN A 46 -14.02 -7.08 -1.40
CA ASN A 46 -14.40 -7.66 -0.11
C ASN A 46 -13.59 -7.12 1.09
N SER A 47 -12.67 -6.18 0.89
CA SER A 47 -11.82 -5.62 1.93
C SER A 47 -11.61 -4.13 1.74
N ASP A 48 -11.69 -3.39 2.83
CA ASP A 48 -11.04 -2.07 2.89
C ASP A 48 -9.52 -2.28 2.91
N GLU A 49 -8.79 -1.27 2.44
CA GLU A 49 -7.33 -1.24 2.45
C GLU A 49 -6.84 0.06 3.07
N LEU A 50 -6.00 0.00 4.10
CA LEU A 50 -5.41 1.18 4.73
C LEU A 50 -3.96 1.33 4.29
N PHE A 51 -3.60 2.49 3.75
CA PHE A 51 -2.20 2.87 3.51
C PHE A 51 -1.68 3.81 4.61
N MET A 52 -0.42 3.64 5.00
CA MET A 52 0.32 4.60 5.82
C MET A 52 1.76 4.73 5.33
N VAL A 53 2.26 5.95 5.15
CA VAL A 53 3.63 6.17 4.65
C VAL A 53 4.62 6.30 5.80
N LEU A 54 5.74 5.59 5.72
CA LEU A 54 6.86 5.67 6.67
C LEU A 54 8.04 6.46 6.10
N GLU A 55 8.27 6.38 4.79
CA GLU A 55 9.36 7.06 4.09
C GLU A 55 8.94 7.47 2.68
N GLY A 56 9.42 8.62 2.22
CA GLY A 56 9.16 9.12 0.86
C GLY A 56 7.74 9.64 0.70
N GLU A 57 7.21 9.53 -0.52
CA GLU A 57 5.89 10.02 -0.88
C GLU A 57 5.16 8.96 -1.71
N LEU A 58 3.90 8.69 -1.35
CA LEU A 58 3.01 7.78 -2.06
C LEU A 58 1.85 8.60 -2.65
N LEU A 59 1.64 8.46 -3.95
CA LEU A 59 0.49 9.01 -4.64
C LEU A 59 -0.54 7.90 -4.81
N ILE A 60 -1.80 8.20 -4.50
CA ILE A 60 -2.94 7.31 -4.76
C ILE A 60 -3.89 8.01 -5.71
N ASP A 61 -3.91 7.53 -6.95
CA ASP A 61 -4.88 7.96 -7.95
C ASP A 61 -6.21 7.25 -7.71
N PHE A 62 -7.30 7.94 -8.02
CA PHE A 62 -8.64 7.40 -7.98
C PHE A 62 -9.31 7.67 -9.32
N GLN A 63 -10.27 6.83 -9.70
CA GLN A 63 -11.01 7.03 -10.94
C GLN A 63 -11.84 8.32 -10.92
N ASP A 64 -12.51 8.61 -9.79
CA ASP A 64 -13.55 9.65 -9.72
C ASP A 64 -13.22 10.83 -8.78
N LYS A 65 -11.94 11.00 -8.39
CA LYS A 65 -11.51 12.07 -7.48
C LYS A 65 -10.03 12.40 -7.63
N ASP A 66 -9.64 13.53 -7.05
CA ASP A 66 -8.25 14.00 -7.06
C ASP A 66 -7.30 12.98 -6.41
N THR A 67 -6.08 12.88 -6.96
CA THR A 67 -4.99 12.09 -6.40
C THR A 67 -4.70 12.51 -4.96
N ALA A 68 -4.67 11.55 -4.04
CA ALA A 68 -4.16 11.77 -2.69
C ALA A 68 -2.64 11.69 -2.69
N VAL A 69 -1.99 12.65 -2.04
CA VAL A 69 -0.52 12.66 -1.86
C VAL A 69 -0.22 12.46 -0.39
N LEU A 70 0.37 11.31 -0.04
CA LEU A 70 0.70 10.92 1.32
C LEU A 70 2.20 11.08 1.56
N LYS A 71 2.53 11.75 2.67
CA LYS A 71 3.88 11.94 3.19
C LYS A 71 4.08 11.11 4.47
N PRO A 72 5.31 11.04 5.03
CA PRO A 72 5.54 10.23 6.22
C PRO A 72 4.61 10.61 7.38
N ASN A 73 4.00 9.60 7.98
CA ASN A 73 2.96 9.66 9.02
C ASN A 73 1.55 10.03 8.54
N ASP A 74 1.33 10.22 7.24
CA ASP A 74 -0.02 10.27 6.69
C ASP A 74 -0.57 8.86 6.48
N SER A 75 -1.89 8.72 6.63
CA SER A 75 -2.62 7.50 6.32
C SER A 75 -3.93 7.79 5.62
N ILE A 76 -4.38 6.87 4.77
CA ILE A 76 -5.67 6.94 4.10
C ILE A 76 -6.32 5.55 4.05
N LEU A 77 -7.62 5.50 4.34
CA LEU A 77 -8.43 4.30 4.13
C LEU A 77 -9.01 4.35 2.72
N ILE A 78 -8.85 3.27 1.98
CA ILE A 78 -9.48 3.01 0.69
C ILE A 78 -10.63 2.03 0.92
N PRO A 79 -11.89 2.48 0.86
CA PRO A 79 -13.03 1.59 1.05
C PRO A 79 -13.10 0.52 -0.03
N ALA A 80 -13.60 -0.67 0.31
CA ALA A 80 -13.87 -1.74 -0.63
C ALA A 80 -14.67 -1.24 -1.85
N GLY A 81 -14.29 -1.71 -3.04
CA GLY A 81 -14.86 -1.31 -4.33
C GLY A 81 -14.29 -0.01 -4.90
N THR A 82 -13.43 0.72 -4.18
CA THR A 82 -12.80 1.94 -4.70
C THR A 82 -11.71 1.58 -5.72
N ILE A 83 -11.93 1.95 -6.98
CA ILE A 83 -10.92 1.82 -8.03
C ILE A 83 -9.83 2.85 -7.81
N HIS A 84 -8.60 2.37 -7.65
CA HIS A 84 -7.46 3.19 -7.35
C HIS A 84 -6.15 2.58 -7.88
N ARG A 85 -5.08 3.37 -7.82
CA ARG A 85 -3.73 2.96 -8.18
C ARG A 85 -2.71 3.67 -7.29
N THR A 86 -1.71 2.93 -6.83
CA THR A 86 -0.55 3.50 -6.13
C THR A 86 0.57 3.87 -7.10
N ARG A 87 1.19 5.02 -6.89
CA ARG A 87 2.38 5.47 -7.62
C ARG A 87 3.40 6.10 -6.68
N ALA A 88 4.66 5.99 -7.02
CA ALA A 88 5.74 6.69 -6.33
C ALA A 88 6.83 7.08 -7.33
N LEU A 89 7.12 8.39 -7.40
CA LEU A 89 8.15 8.94 -8.30
C LEU A 89 9.57 8.60 -7.83
N GLN A 90 9.74 8.40 -6.52
CA GLN A 90 10.98 8.00 -5.86
C GLN A 90 10.70 6.82 -4.92
N ARG A 91 11.74 6.31 -4.25
CA ARG A 91 11.58 5.28 -3.23
C ARG A 91 10.61 5.74 -2.15
N THR A 92 9.60 4.93 -1.89
CA THR A 92 8.73 5.05 -0.71
C THR A 92 8.72 3.76 0.07
N VAL A 93 8.52 3.87 1.39
CA VAL A 93 8.15 2.77 2.27
C VAL A 93 6.78 3.06 2.81
N ASN A 94 5.81 2.22 2.51
CA ASN A 94 4.45 2.33 3.02
C ASN A 94 3.99 1.00 3.63
N LEU A 95 3.08 1.11 4.58
CA LEU A 95 2.34 0.00 5.16
C LEU A 95 0.99 -0.11 4.45
N CYS A 96 0.55 -1.34 4.27
CA CYS A 96 -0.80 -1.68 3.90
C CYS A 96 -1.40 -2.56 5.01
N PHE A 97 -2.64 -2.29 5.41
CA PHE A 97 -3.42 -3.16 6.30
C PHE A 97 -4.73 -3.54 5.65
N GLU A 98 -4.94 -4.84 5.47
CA GLU A 98 -6.07 -5.41 4.73
C GLU A 98 -6.40 -6.81 5.25
N ASN A 99 -7.56 -7.34 4.84
CA ASN A 99 -7.95 -8.71 5.10
C ASN A 99 -6.99 -9.69 4.39
N LEU A 100 -6.70 -10.84 5.01
CA LEU A 100 -5.86 -11.89 4.41
C LEU A 100 -6.44 -12.45 3.11
N ASP A 101 -7.77 -12.45 3.00
CA ASP A 101 -8.53 -12.95 1.85
C ASP A 101 -8.98 -11.82 0.92
N ALA A 102 -8.35 -10.63 1.01
CA ALA A 102 -8.63 -9.51 0.12
C ALA A 102 -8.37 -9.92 -1.34
N ASP A 103 -9.38 -9.76 -2.20
CA ASP A 103 -9.25 -10.02 -3.62
C ASP A 103 -8.65 -8.81 -4.34
N THR A 104 -7.83 -9.00 -5.36
CA THR A 104 -7.36 -7.88 -6.20
C THR A 104 -7.93 -8.04 -7.59
N VAL A 105 -8.81 -7.12 -7.99
CA VAL A 105 -9.38 -7.10 -9.34
C VAL A 105 -8.70 -5.99 -10.14
N ILE A 106 -7.90 -6.39 -11.13
CA ILE A 106 -7.21 -5.46 -12.05
C ILE A 106 -8.21 -4.88 -13.05
N VAL A 107 -8.07 -3.58 -13.34
CA VAL A 107 -8.92 -2.84 -14.30
C VAL A 107 -8.05 -2.29 -15.42
N GLU A 108 -8.27 -2.76 -16.66
CA GLU A 108 -7.42 -2.41 -17.80
C GLU A 108 -7.77 -1.07 -18.48
N ASN A 109 -8.93 -0.46 -18.18
CA ASN A 109 -9.43 0.75 -18.86
C ASN A 109 -10.01 1.77 -17.87
N VAL A 110 -9.17 2.39 -17.05
CA VAL A 110 -9.53 3.50 -16.15
C VAL A 110 -9.14 4.84 -16.75
#